data_AF-A0A5C8NV39-F1
#
_entry.id   AF-A0A5C8NV39-F1
#
_cell.length_a   1.000
_cell.length_b   1.000
_cell.length_c   1.000
_cell.angle_alpha   90.00
_cell.angle_beta   90.00
_cell.angle_gamma   90.00
#
_symmetry.space_group_name_H-M   'P 1'
#
loop_
_entity.id
_entity.type
_entity.pdbx_description
1 polymer ?
#
loop_
_entity_poly.entity_id
_entity_poly.type
_entity_poly.pdbx_seq_one_letter_code
_entity_poly.pdbx_strand_id
1 'polypeptide(L)'
;METLKKIYQITIEINKLLEGQDTTIERQQMIEQISSLIEKRGEYLQFIQPPYTESEKTIGREIVQLNKKMEAKMNALFTELKQEMQQMKQQRKSTQSYINPYRDVQTMDGMFMDKKK
;
A
#
# COMPACT_ATOMS: atom_id res chain seq x y z
N MET A 1 -7.40 25.77 18.10
CA MET A 1 -8.01 24.56 18.73
C MET A 1 -8.88 23.69 17.82
N GLU A 2 -9.92 24.20 17.13
CA GLU A 2 -10.82 23.34 16.33
C GLU A 2 -10.08 22.56 15.23
N THR A 3 -9.18 23.22 14.49
CA THR A 3 -8.35 22.61 13.45
C THR A 3 -7.54 21.41 13.96
N LEU A 4 -6.87 21.55 15.11
CA LEU A 4 -6.09 20.46 15.72
C LEU A 4 -6.97 19.28 16.13
N LYS A 5 -8.17 19.55 16.65
CA LYS A 5 -9.14 18.49 16.96
C LYS A 5 -9.59 17.76 15.70
N LYS A 6 -9.83 18.47 14.59
CA LYS A 6 -10.18 17.85 13.29
C LYS A 6 -9.06 16.96 12.77
N ILE A 7 -7.82 17.45 12.80
CA ILE A 7 -6.65 16.65 12.40
C ILE A 7 -6.52 15.41 13.26
N TYR A 8 -6.67 15.55 14.58
CA TYR A 8 -6.63 14.43 15.52
C TYR A 8 -7.71 13.39 15.22
N GLN A 9 -8.96 13.83 15.03
CA GLN A 9 -10.09 12.95 14.68
C GLN A 9 -9.84 12.18 13.39
N ILE A 10 -9.42 12.87 12.32
CA ILE A 10 -9.12 12.24 11.04
C ILE A 10 -7.95 11.25 11.19
N THR A 11 -6.92 11.60 11.98
CA THR A 11 -5.77 10.71 12.21
C THR A 11 -6.20 9.43 12.95
N ILE A 12 -7.15 9.51 13.89
CA ILE A 12 -7.74 8.33 14.53
C ILE A 12 -8.53 7.50 13.53
N GLU A 13 -9.35 8.14 12.70
CA GLU A 13 -10.18 7.46 11.70
C GLU A 13 -9.34 6.66 10.70
N ILE A 14 -8.26 7.27 10.16
CA ILE A 14 -7.30 6.58 9.29
C ILE A 14 -6.67 5.40 10.02
N ASN A 15 -6.24 5.59 11.28
CA ASN A 15 -5.67 4.50 12.06
C ASN A 15 -6.68 3.36 12.23
N LYS A 16 -7.96 3.63 12.54
CA LYS A 16 -9.01 2.61 12.67
C LYS A 16 -9.20 1.79 11.41
N LEU A 17 -9.28 2.44 10.25
CA LEU A 17 -9.36 1.77 8.94
C LEU A 17 -8.14 0.86 8.73
N LEU A 18 -6.93 1.35 9.03
CA LEU A 18 -5.69 0.56 8.94
C LEU A 18 -5.59 -0.57 9.97
N GLU A 19 -6.35 -0.58 11.07
CA GLU A 19 -6.37 -1.71 12.00
C GLU A 19 -7.37 -2.81 11.59
N GLY A 20 -8.14 -2.58 10.53
CA GLY A 20 -9.16 -3.53 10.08
C GLY A 20 -10.31 -3.68 11.08
N GLN A 21 -10.63 -2.62 11.85
CA GLN A 21 -11.79 -2.64 12.75
C GLN A 21 -13.13 -2.78 12.01
N ASP A 22 -13.15 -2.51 10.69
CA ASP A 22 -14.25 -2.82 9.78
C ASP A 22 -13.82 -3.93 8.79
N THR A 23 -13.92 -5.20 9.21
CA THR A 23 -13.58 -6.38 8.40
C THR A 23 -14.50 -6.60 7.18
N THR A 24 -15.50 -5.74 7.00
CA THR A 24 -16.49 -5.81 5.91
C THR A 24 -16.10 -4.99 4.68
N ILE A 25 -15.09 -4.13 4.77
CA ILE A 25 -14.71 -3.22 3.68
C ILE A 25 -13.72 -3.91 2.74
N GLU A 26 -13.98 -3.85 1.44
CA GLU A 26 -13.02 -4.33 0.46
C GLU A 26 -11.74 -3.49 0.51
N ARG A 27 -10.60 -4.16 0.39
CA ARG A 27 -9.27 -3.55 0.51
C ARG A 27 -9.06 -2.33 -0.41
N GLN A 28 -9.62 -2.37 -1.62
CA GLN A 28 -9.58 -1.26 -2.57
C GLN A 28 -10.36 -0.03 -2.04
N GLN A 29 -11.57 -0.25 -1.53
CA GLN A 29 -12.40 0.79 -0.94
C GLN A 29 -11.75 1.40 0.30
N MET A 30 -11.12 0.57 1.14
CA MET A 30 -10.36 1.04 2.30
C MET A 30 -9.22 2.00 1.87
N ILE A 31 -8.47 1.66 0.81
CA ILE A 31 -7.39 2.52 0.29
C ILE A 31 -7.95 3.85 -0.22
N GLU A 32 -9.09 3.84 -0.92
CA GLU A 32 -9.74 5.06 -1.41
C GLU A 32 -10.21 5.97 -0.26
N GLN A 33 -10.84 5.38 0.77
CA GLN A 33 -11.26 6.12 1.97
C GLN A 33 -10.06 6.74 2.71
N ILE A 34 -9.00 5.96 2.93
CA ILE A 34 -7.77 6.46 3.56
C ILE A 34 -7.18 7.61 2.74
N SER A 35 -7.15 7.49 1.41
CA SER A 35 -6.62 8.54 0.52
C SER A 35 -7.41 9.84 0.66
N SER A 36 -8.74 9.77 0.62
CA SER A 36 -9.61 10.95 0.82
C SER A 36 -9.41 11.59 2.21
N LEU A 37 -9.29 10.77 3.26
CA LEU A 37 -9.02 11.27 4.61
C LEU A 37 -7.66 11.96 4.73
N ILE A 38 -6.62 11.46 4.03
CA ILE A 38 -5.30 12.10 3.98
C ILE A 38 -5.37 13.46 3.31
N GLU A 39 -6.07 13.57 2.17
CA GLU A 39 -6.26 14.85 1.46
C GLU A 39 -6.97 15.86 2.36
N LYS A 40 -8.10 15.46 2.96
CA LYS A 40 -8.86 16.29 3.91
C LYS A 40 -8.03 16.71 5.11
N ARG A 41 -7.19 15.81 5.65
CA ARG A 41 -6.24 16.13 6.73
C ARG A 41 -5.21 17.16 6.28
N GLY A 42 -4.74 17.06 5.04
CA GLY A 42 -3.82 17.99 4.41
C GLY A 42 -4.35 19.41 4.38
N GLU A 43 -5.63 19.60 4.03
CA GLU A 43 -6.29 20.91 4.05
C GLU A 43 -6.24 21.53 5.44
N TYR A 44 -6.57 20.78 6.50
CA TYR A 44 -6.53 21.30 7.86
C TYR A 44 -5.12 21.66 8.34
N LEU A 45 -4.09 20.94 7.90
CA LEU A 45 -2.71 21.21 8.27
C LEU A 45 -2.23 22.59 7.79
N GLN A 46 -2.75 23.09 6.67
CA GLN A 46 -2.37 24.41 6.12
C GLN A 46 -2.73 25.57 7.05
N PHE A 47 -3.73 25.38 7.92
CA PHE A 47 -4.19 26.41 8.86
C PHE A 47 -3.45 26.38 10.21
N ILE A 48 -2.49 25.48 10.42
CA ILE A 48 -1.70 25.45 11.65
C ILE A 48 -0.59 26.51 11.56
N GLN A 49 -0.68 27.54 12.40
CA GLN A 49 0.33 28.59 12.48
C GLN A 49 0.63 28.97 13.94
N PRO A 50 1.88 29.35 14.26
CA PRO A 50 2.25 29.83 15.59
C PRO A 50 1.66 31.23 15.88
N PRO A 51 1.58 31.65 17.16
CA PRO A 51 2.04 30.97 18.38
C PRO A 51 1.05 29.91 18.90
N TYR A 52 1.58 28.84 19.52
CA TYR A 52 0.77 27.73 20.05
C TYR A 52 0.61 27.79 21.57
N THR A 53 -0.61 27.53 22.05
CA THR A 53 -0.89 27.33 23.48
C THR A 53 -0.35 25.98 23.98
N GLU A 54 -0.15 25.83 25.29
CA GLU A 54 0.32 24.56 25.88
C GLU A 54 -0.66 23.37 25.64
N SER A 55 -1.97 23.67 25.61
CA SER A 55 -2.99 22.69 25.24
C SER A 55 -2.80 22.20 23.79
N GLU A 56 -2.56 23.12 22.87
CA GLU A 56 -2.34 22.79 21.46
C GLU A 56 -1.03 22.03 21.24
N LYS A 57 0.04 22.36 21.97
CA LYS A 57 1.28 21.57 21.96
C LYS A 57 1.05 20.14 22.45
N THR A 58 0.19 19.96 23.47
CA THR A 58 -0.13 18.64 24.01
C THR A 58 -0.88 17.78 22.98
N ILE A 59 -1.93 18.33 22.37
CA ILE A 59 -2.65 17.66 21.28
C ILE A 59 -1.72 17.39 20.09
N GLY A 60 -0.87 18.35 19.73
CA GLY A 60 0.12 18.20 18.67
C GLY A 60 1.07 17.02 18.90
N ARG A 61 1.56 16.84 20.14
CA ARG A 61 2.39 15.68 20.51
C ARG A 61 1.64 14.37 20.31
N GLU A 62 0.38 14.31 20.69
CA GLU A 62 -0.46 13.13 20.53
C GLU A 62 -0.69 12.79 19.05
N ILE A 63 -1.00 13.80 18.22
CA ILE A 63 -1.12 13.66 16.76
C ILE A 63 0.17 13.09 16.17
N VAL A 64 1.35 13.56 16.60
CA VAL A 64 2.64 13.05 16.12
C VAL A 64 2.83 11.57 16.45
N GLN A 65 2.43 11.12 17.64
CA GLN A 65 2.51 9.71 18.01
C GLN A 65 1.56 8.84 17.17
N LEU A 66 0.31 9.29 16.98
CA LEU A 66 -0.66 8.61 16.13
C LEU A 66 -0.20 8.56 14.67
N ASN A 67 0.47 9.61 14.18
CA ASN A 67 1.06 9.64 12.85
C ASN A 67 2.15 8.59 12.67
N LYS A 68 3.03 8.39 13.65
CA LYS A 68 4.06 7.34 13.57
C LYS A 68 3.44 5.95 13.46
N LYS A 69 2.38 5.70 14.24
CA LYS A 69 1.62 4.44 14.16
C LYS A 69 0.97 4.25 12.79
N MET A 70 0.34 5.31 12.27
CA MET A 70 -0.27 5.32 10.94
C MET A 70 0.77 5.01 9.85
N GLU A 71 1.91 5.69 9.87
CA GLU A 71 2.99 5.52 8.88
C GLU A 71 3.54 4.09 8.88
N ALA A 72 3.79 3.50 10.06
CA ALA A 72 4.24 2.12 10.18
C ALA A 72 3.25 1.14 9.53
N LYS A 73 1.94 1.33 9.76
CA LYS A 73 0.89 0.47 9.17
C LYS A 73 0.77 0.64 7.66
N MET A 74 0.82 1.87 7.16
CA MET A 74 0.79 2.12 5.72
C MET A 74 1.99 1.48 5.01
N ASN A 75 3.19 1.55 5.62
CA ASN A 75 4.38 0.90 5.09
C ASN A 75 4.27 -0.63 5.08
N ALA A 76 3.67 -1.22 6.11
CA ALA A 76 3.39 -2.65 6.15
C ALA A 76 2.44 -3.06 5.00
N LEU A 77 1.30 -2.37 4.87
CA LEU A 77 0.32 -2.60 3.80
C LEU A 77 0.94 -2.44 2.39
N PHE A 78 1.79 -1.43 2.21
CA PHE A 78 2.52 -1.23 0.96
C PHE A 78 3.51 -2.36 0.66
N THR A 79 4.17 -2.89 1.68
CA THR A 79 5.10 -4.01 1.54
C THR A 79 4.36 -5.28 1.14
N GLU A 80 3.23 -5.57 1.78
CA GLU A 80 2.34 -6.69 1.45
C GLU A 80 1.88 -6.61 -0.02
N LEU A 81 1.39 -5.44 -0.46
CA LEU A 81 1.03 -5.18 -1.86
C LEU A 81 2.14 -5.53 -2.84
N LYS A 82 3.34 -5.05 -2.55
CA LYS A 82 4.49 -5.25 -3.42
C LYS A 82 4.82 -6.74 -3.54
N GLN A 83 4.72 -7.49 -2.44
CA GLN A 83 4.94 -8.93 -2.44
C GLN A 83 3.86 -9.67 -3.24
N GLU A 84 2.59 -9.34 -3.04
CA GLU A 84 1.48 -9.91 -3.82
C GLU A 84 1.67 -9.69 -5.33
N MET A 85 2.06 -8.47 -5.74
CA MET A 85 2.35 -8.15 -7.14
C MET A 85 3.51 -8.97 -7.70
N GLN A 86 4.55 -9.24 -6.91
CA GLN A 86 5.67 -10.07 -7.33
C GLN A 86 5.26 -11.53 -7.49
N GLN A 87 4.49 -12.08 -6.54
CA GLN A 87 3.98 -13.45 -6.60
C GLN A 87 3.07 -13.66 -7.81
N MET A 88 2.14 -12.74 -8.09
CA MET A 88 1.29 -12.80 -9.28
C MET A 88 2.10 -12.83 -10.59
N LYS A 89 3.18 -12.04 -10.67
CA LYS A 89 4.08 -12.05 -11.84
C LYS A 89 4.82 -13.38 -11.99
N GLN A 90 5.30 -13.95 -10.87
CA GLN A 90 5.98 -15.25 -10.89
C GLN A 90 5.04 -16.38 -11.30
N GLN A 91 3.82 -16.40 -10.77
CA GLN A 91 2.80 -17.38 -11.14
C GLN A 91 2.51 -17.35 -12.64
N ARG A 92 2.33 -16.16 -13.24
CA ARG A 92 2.13 -16.02 -14.69
C ARG A 92 3.30 -16.58 -15.51
N LYS A 93 4.55 -16.31 -15.09
CA LYS A 93 5.75 -16.86 -15.75
C LYS A 93 5.83 -18.39 -15.64
N SER A 94 5.51 -18.94 -14.48
CA SER A 94 5.49 -20.39 -14.24
C SER A 94 4.44 -21.08 -15.13
N THR A 95 3.21 -20.54 -15.18
CA THR A 95 2.14 -21.07 -16.02
C THR A 95 2.48 -21.01 -17.51
N GLN A 96 3.08 -19.91 -17.99
CA GLN A 96 3.49 -19.81 -19.40
C GLN A 96 4.64 -20.77 -19.76
N SER A 97 5.60 -20.97 -18.86
CA SER A 97 6.70 -21.93 -19.09
C SER A 97 6.21 -23.38 -19.13
N TYR A 98 5.17 -23.70 -18.35
CA TYR A 98 4.61 -25.06 -18.30
C TYR A 98 3.73 -25.38 -19.52
N ILE A 99 3.09 -24.38 -20.13
CA ILE A 99 2.19 -24.57 -21.29
C ILE A 99 2.98 -24.68 -22.61
N ASN A 100 4.24 -24.21 -22.68
CA ASN A 100 4.98 -24.21 -23.94
C ASN A 100 6.45 -24.68 -23.83
N PRO A 101 6.72 -25.92 -23.41
CA PRO A 101 8.08 -26.46 -23.27
C PRO A 101 8.83 -26.70 -24.59
N TYR A 102 8.23 -26.43 -25.76
CA TYR A 102 8.82 -26.72 -27.07
C TYR A 102 8.92 -25.51 -28.01
N ARG A 103 8.63 -24.28 -27.54
CA ARG A 103 8.67 -23.10 -28.43
C ARG A 103 10.07 -22.79 -28.94
N ASP A 104 11.10 -23.09 -28.14
CA ASP A 104 12.50 -22.89 -28.52
C ASP A 104 13.09 -24.04 -29.36
N VAL A 105 12.35 -25.14 -29.57
CA VAL A 105 12.82 -26.29 -30.36
C VAL A 105 12.47 -26.14 -31.85
N GLN A 106 11.62 -25.17 -32.23
CA GLN A 106 11.21 -24.98 -33.63
C GLN A 106 12.20 -24.18 -34.51
N THR A 107 13.34 -23.72 -33.98
CA THR A 107 14.33 -22.94 -34.77
C THR A 107 15.67 -23.61 -34.99
N MET A 108 15.89 -24.84 -34.51
CA MET A 108 17.07 -25.63 -34.87
C MET A 108 16.72 -26.62 -35.98
N ASP A 109 16.89 -26.13 -37.20
CA ASP A 109 17.21 -26.85 -38.43
C ASP A 109 17.33 -28.39 -38.27
N GLY A 110 16.33 -29.10 -38.78
CA GLY A 110 16.16 -30.55 -38.67
C GLY A 110 17.15 -31.34 -39.52
N MET A 111 18.45 -31.26 -39.22
CA MET A 111 19.45 -32.10 -39.86
C MET A 111 19.60 -33.43 -39.10
N PHE A 112 18.80 -34.43 -39.46
CA PHE A 112 19.01 -35.82 -39.06
C PHE A 112 20.32 -36.33 -39.68
N MET A 113 21.36 -36.46 -38.86
CA MET A 113 22.57 -37.19 -39.22
C MET A 113 22.30 -38.70 -39.09
N ASP A 114 21.95 -39.35 -40.19
CA ASP A 114 22.12 -40.78 -40.32
C ASP A 114 23.11 -41.10 -41.45
N LYS A 115 24.37 -41.25 -41.07
CA LYS A 115 25.37 -42.00 -41.84
C LYS A 115 26.14 -42.87 -40.87
N LYS A 116 25.67 -44.11 -40.68
CA LYS A 116 26.51 -45.22 -40.23
C LYS A 116 26.44 -46.36 -41.24
N LYS A 117 27.65 -46.74 -41.66
CA LYS A 117 28.15 -47.85 -42.50
C LYS A 117 27.17 -48.93 -42.93
#